data_AF-A0A9Q3YR67-F1
#
_entry.id   AF-A0A9Q3YR67-F1
#
_cell.length_a   1.000
_cell.length_b   1.000
_cell.length_c   1.000
_cell.angle_alpha   90.00
_cell.angle_beta   90.00
_cell.angle_gamma   90.00
#
_symmetry.space_group_name_H-M   'P 1'
#
loop_
_entity.id
_entity.type
_entity.pdbx_description
1 polymer ?
#
loop_
_entity_poly.entity_id
_entity_poly.type
_entity_poly.pdbx_seq_one_letter_code
_entity_poly.pdbx_strand_id
1 'polypeptide(L)'
;MVTRTKLVRLGNSRAVRIPKAILNQVGMTLGDVEIEVRGRELVIRPVATMTLSEMLKTVSPGDAALTVEDRDWFDAARAGNEVL
;
A
#
# COMPACT_ATOMS: atom_id res chain seq x y z
N MET A 1 -0.84 -14.96 22.70
CA MET A 1 -2.17 -15.60 22.53
C MET A 1 -2.05 -16.64 21.43
N VAL A 2 -2.70 -17.80 21.56
CA VAL A 2 -2.73 -18.83 20.51
C VAL A 2 -4.19 -19.08 20.15
N THR A 3 -4.53 -19.03 18.86
CA THR A 3 -5.87 -19.40 18.36
C THR A 3 -5.76 -20.59 17.42
N ARG A 4 -6.74 -21.48 17.46
CA ARG A 4 -6.86 -22.58 16.51
C ARG A 4 -7.87 -22.22 15.44
N THR A 5 -7.47 -22.34 14.19
CA THR A 5 -8.29 -22.05 13.02
C THR A 5 -8.04 -23.14 11.96
N LYS A 6 -8.76 -23.08 10.85
CA LYS A 6 -8.66 -24.07 9.76
C LYS A 6 -8.01 -23.42 8.54
N LEU A 7 -7.18 -24.20 7.84
CA LEU A 7 -6.76 -23.89 6.49
C LEU A 7 -7.94 -24.15 5.55
N VAL A 8 -8.38 -23.14 4.81
CA VAL A 8 -9.50 -23.23 3.87
C VAL A 8 -9.03 -23.00 2.44
N ARG A 9 -9.75 -23.53 1.46
CA ARG A 9 -9.49 -23.26 0.05
C ARG A 9 -10.09 -21.90 -0.33
N LEU A 10 -9.30 -21.08 -1.01
CA LEU A 10 -9.75 -19.83 -1.65
C LEU A 10 -9.24 -19.84 -3.09
N GLY A 11 -10.10 -20.19 -4.04
CA GLY A 11 -9.70 -20.42 -5.43
C GLY A 11 -8.68 -21.56 -5.56
N ASN A 12 -7.54 -21.27 -6.20
CA ASN A 12 -6.40 -22.19 -6.32
C ASN A 12 -5.42 -22.11 -5.13
N SER A 13 -5.68 -21.21 -4.19
CA SER A 13 -4.84 -20.93 -3.03
C SER A 13 -5.46 -21.44 -1.73
N ARG A 14 -4.70 -21.29 -0.63
CA ARG A 14 -5.15 -21.62 0.72
C ARG A 14 -5.17 -20.34 1.55
N ALA A 15 -6.13 -20.23 2.45
CA ALA A 15 -6.28 -19.10 3.34
C ALA A 15 -6.47 -19.57 4.78
N VAL A 16 -6.10 -18.71 5.73
CA VAL A 16 -6.36 -18.88 7.15
C VAL A 16 -7.22 -17.70 7.61
N ARG A 17 -8.31 -17.97 8.32
CA ARG A 17 -9.12 -16.89 8.90
C ARG A 17 -8.43 -16.34 10.15
N ILE A 18 -8.11 -15.06 10.12
CA ILE A 18 -7.50 -14.33 11.25
C ILE A 18 -8.63 -13.53 11.94
N PRO A 19 -8.95 -13.82 13.20
CA PRO A 19 -9.92 -13.04 13.97
C PRO A 19 -9.51 -11.57 14.07
N LYS A 20 -10.48 -10.64 13.99
CA LYS A 20 -10.26 -9.18 14.11
C LYS A 20 -9.47 -8.80 15.37
N ALA A 21 -9.72 -9.48 16.49
CA ALA A 21 -8.99 -9.25 17.74
C ALA A 21 -7.47 -9.49 17.61
N ILE A 22 -7.06 -10.46 16.80
CA ILE A 22 -5.64 -10.75 16.55
C ILE A 22 -5.02 -9.69 15.65
N LEU A 23 -5.70 -9.31 14.55
CA LEU A 23 -5.24 -8.22 13.68
C LEU A 23 -5.02 -6.92 14.47
N ASN A 24 -5.97 -6.57 15.33
CA ASN A 24 -5.87 -5.38 16.19
C ASN A 24 -4.69 -5.44 17.17
N GLN A 25 -4.39 -6.61 17.74
CA GLN A 25 -3.28 -6.77 18.68
C GLN A 25 -1.91 -6.53 18.04
N VAL A 26 -1.77 -6.86 16.75
CA VAL A 26 -0.53 -6.63 16.00
C VAL A 26 -0.53 -5.31 15.21
N GLY A 27 -1.53 -4.46 15.43
CA GLY A 27 -1.66 -3.17 14.74
C GLY A 27 -1.84 -3.30 13.23
N MET A 28 -2.31 -4.44 12.74
CA MET A 28 -2.49 -4.70 11.31
C MET A 28 -3.90 -4.32 10.86
N THR A 29 -3.98 -3.62 9.73
CA THR A 29 -5.23 -3.34 9.00
C THR A 29 -5.35 -4.26 7.79
N LEU A 30 -6.46 -4.14 7.05
CA LEU A 30 -6.58 -4.77 5.73
C LEU A 30 -5.61 -4.07 4.77
N GLY A 31 -4.86 -4.86 3.99
CA GLY A 31 -3.87 -4.37 3.05
C GLY A 31 -2.87 -5.46 2.67
N ASP A 32 -1.80 -5.03 2.01
CA ASP A 32 -0.74 -5.94 1.57
C ASP A 32 0.10 -6.44 2.76
N VAL A 33 0.47 -7.71 2.68
CA VAL A 33 1.28 -8.39 3.68
C VAL A 33 2.40 -9.17 3.01
N GLU A 34 3.53 -9.27 3.69
CA GLU A 34 4.61 -10.17 3.33
C GLU A 34 4.46 -11.47 4.11
N ILE A 35 4.77 -12.60 3.45
CA ILE A 35 4.79 -13.93 4.07
C ILE A 35 6.19 -14.51 3.90
N GLU A 36 6.85 -14.80 5.01
CA GLU A 36 8.17 -15.43 5.06
C GLU A 36 8.06 -16.85 5.63
N VAL A 37 8.75 -17.81 5.01
CA VAL A 37 8.86 -19.19 5.55
C VAL A 37 10.08 -19.27 6.46
N ARG A 38 9.87 -19.56 7.74
CA ARG A 38 10.93 -19.81 8.72
C ARG A 38 10.86 -21.26 9.23
N GLY A 39 11.59 -22.15 8.57
CA GLY A 39 11.56 -23.58 8.88
C GLY A 39 10.18 -24.18 8.65
N ARG A 40 9.42 -24.42 9.73
CA ARG A 40 8.04 -24.96 9.69
C ARG A 40 6.97 -23.91 9.99
N GLU A 41 7.35 -22.65 10.05
CA GLU A 41 6.47 -21.54 10.39
C GLU A 41 6.29 -20.59 9.20
N LEU A 42 5.09 -20.02 9.09
CA LEU A 42 4.80 -18.89 8.21
C LEU A 42 4.72 -17.63 9.08
N VAL A 43 5.60 -16.67 8.83
CA VAL A 43 5.56 -15.36 9.49
C VAL A 43 4.93 -14.36 8.54
N ILE A 44 3.84 -13.74 8.99
CA ILE A 44 3.09 -12.74 8.22
C ILE A 44 3.38 -11.36 8.83
N ARG A 45 3.73 -10.38 7.99
CA ARG A 45 4.00 -8.99 8.41
C ARG A 45 3.23 -8.01 7.53
N PRO A 46 2.76 -6.87 8.08
CA PRO A 46 2.24 -5.81 7.22
C PRO A 46 3.36 -5.27 6.34
N VAL A 47 3.04 -4.99 5.07
CA VAL A 47 3.94 -4.20 4.22
C VAL A 47 3.89 -2.76 4.71
N ALA A 48 5.04 -2.20 5.08
CA ALA A 48 5.12 -0.78 5.39
C ALA A 48 4.86 0.01 4.09
N THR A 49 3.70 0.67 4.01
CA THR A 49 3.47 1.68 2.98
C THR A 49 4.23 2.93 3.39
N MET A 50 5.05 3.48 2.50
CA MET A 50 5.71 4.76 2.78
C MET A 50 4.64 5.82 3.02
N THR A 51 4.77 6.55 4.12
CA THR A 51 3.95 7.75 4.34
C THR A 51 4.27 8.80 3.27
N LEU A 52 3.34 9.72 2.97
CA LEU A 52 3.62 10.84 2.07
C LEU A 52 4.91 11.58 2.49
N SER A 53 5.11 11.78 3.79
CA SER A 53 6.32 12.39 4.34
C SER A 53 7.59 11.59 4.04
N GLU A 54 7.54 10.26 4.03
CA GLU A 54 8.67 9.40 3.65
C GLU A 54 8.89 9.38 2.14
N MET A 55 7.83 9.38 1.34
CA MET A 55 7.92 9.51 -0.11
C MET A 55 8.58 10.84 -0.49
N LEU A 56 8.19 11.95 0.16
CA LEU A 56 8.79 13.26 -0.08
C LEU A 56 10.29 13.32 0.25
N LYS A 57 10.78 12.49 1.19
CA LYS A 57 12.23 12.39 1.46
C LYS A 57 13.01 11.75 0.31
N THR A 58 12.35 10.98 -0.56
CA THR A 58 12.99 10.34 -1.72
C THR A 58 12.97 11.23 -2.97
N VAL A 59 12.18 12.31 -2.97
CA VAL A 59 12.08 13.25 -4.09
C VAL A 59 13.18 14.30 -3.97
N SER A 60 14.01 14.43 -5.00
CA SER A 60 14.97 15.51 -5.13
C SER A 60 14.31 16.73 -5.78
N PRO A 61 14.78 17.97 -5.53
CA PRO A 61 14.23 19.17 -6.17
C PRO A 61 14.20 19.12 -7.71
N GLY A 62 15.11 18.37 -8.33
CA GLY A 62 15.13 18.15 -9.79
C GLY A 62 14.01 17.24 -10.31
N ASP A 63 13.47 16.34 -9.48
CA ASP A 63 12.37 15.44 -9.84
C ASP A 63 11.03 16.18 -9.94
N ALA A 64 10.94 17.37 -9.34
CA ALA A 64 9.78 18.25 -9.38
C ALA A 64 9.97 19.43 -10.35
N ALA A 65 11.03 19.42 -11.16
CA ALA A 65 11.25 20.48 -12.14
C ALA A 65 10.17 20.39 -13.24
N LEU A 66 9.48 21.52 -13.47
CA LEU A 66 8.52 21.62 -14.57
C LEU A 66 9.24 21.38 -15.90
N THR A 67 8.73 20.43 -16.67
CA THR A 67 9.19 20.16 -18.02
C THR A 67 8.71 21.25 -18.99
N VAL A 68 9.23 21.22 -20.21
CA VAL A 68 8.75 22.10 -21.29
C VAL A 68 7.27 21.84 -21.58
N GLU A 69 6.85 20.57 -21.58
CA GLU A 69 5.44 20.19 -21.76
C GLU A 69 4.55 20.73 -20.63
N ASP A 70 5.02 20.65 -19.38
CA ASP A 70 4.29 21.21 -18.24
C ASP A 70 4.11 22.72 -18.39
N ARG A 71 5.15 23.42 -18.84
CA ARG A 71 5.11 24.86 -19.10
C ARG A 71 4.13 25.22 -20.21
N ASP A 72 4.11 24.45 -21.30
CA ASP A 72 3.17 24.66 -22.39
C ASP A 72 1.71 24.53 -21.92
N TRP A 73 1.43 23.61 -21.00
CA TRP A 73 0.11 23.48 -20.36
C TRP A 73 -0.20 24.58 -19.35
N PHE A 74 0.76 24.96 -18.49
CA PHE A 74 0.57 25.99 -17.47
C PHE A 74 0.42 27.41 -18.06
N ASP A 75 1.18 27.71 -19.11
CA ASP A 75 1.22 29.02 -19.76
C ASP A 75 0.13 29.14 -20.85
N ALA A 76 -0.64 28.08 -21.13
CA ALA A 76 -1.73 28.09 -22.08
C ALA A 76 -2.86 29.04 -21.67
N ALA A 77 -3.46 29.71 -22.65
CA ALA A 77 -4.63 30.54 -22.43
C ALA A 77 -5.82 29.69 -21.93
N ARG A 78 -6.54 30.21 -20.93
CA ARG A 78 -7.76 29.57 -20.41
C ARG A 78 -8.76 29.35 -21.55
N ALA A 79 -9.14 28.10 -21.81
CA ALA A 79 -10.10 27.75 -22.85
C ALA A 79 -11.56 28.03 -22.44
N GLY A 80 -11.86 28.05 -21.14
CA GLY A 80 -13.19 28.39 -20.62
C GLY A 80 -14.28 27.33 -20.86
N ASN A 81 -13.92 26.09 -21.15
CA ASN A 81 -14.85 24.98 -21.44
C ASN A 81 -15.29 24.20 -20.18
N GLU A 82 -15.20 24.82 -18.99
CA GLU A 82 -15.61 24.18 -17.74
C GLU A 82 -17.14 24.06 -17.73
N VAL A 83 -17.64 22.84 -17.49
CA VAL A 83 -19.07 22.62 -17.28
C VAL A 83 -19.36 22.94 -15.82
N LEU A 84 -20.16 23.99 -15.59
CA LEU A 84 -20.66 24.38 -14.27
C LEU A 84 -21.66 23.38 -13.71
#